data_AF-A0A4P8XXG1-F1
#
_entry.id   AF-A0A4P8XXG1-F1
#
_cell.length_a   1.000
_cell.length_b   1.000
_cell.length_c   1.000
_cell.angle_alpha   90.00
_cell.angle_beta   90.00
_cell.angle_gamma   90.00
#
_symmetry.space_group_name_H-M   'P 1'
#
loop_
_entity.id
_entity.type
_entity.pdbx_description
1 polymer ?
#
loop_
_entity_poly.entity_id
_entity_poly.type
_entity_poly.pdbx_seq_one_letter_code
_entity_poly.pdbx_strand_id
1 'polypeptide(L)'
;MNFESLVKSITGIFSEEPDKPFKNDNVSTVFRHSNNNKWFALLMKIPKNRLGEYSDKIVDIVNIKCDPIMLGSLLEENGFYPAYHMNKEHWITICLDGSVDDEKILSLIDISYDLTVK
;
A
#
# COMPACT_ATOMS: atom_id res chain seq x y z
N MET A 1 -6.22 -2.10 10.84
CA MET A 1 -6.71 -0.90 10.13
C MET A 1 -7.52 -1.31 8.91
N ASN A 2 -8.51 -0.52 8.48
CA ASN A 2 -9.23 -0.70 7.19
C ASN A 2 -8.88 0.44 6.20
N PHE A 3 -9.34 0.34 4.95
CA PHE A 3 -9.04 1.30 3.88
C PHE A 3 -9.30 2.76 4.29
N GLU A 4 -10.47 3.06 4.81
CA GLU A 4 -10.93 4.42 5.12
C GLU A 4 -10.15 5.01 6.29
N SER A 5 -9.84 4.20 7.30
CA SER A 5 -8.99 4.61 8.42
C SER A 5 -7.56 4.87 7.96
N LEU A 6 -7.03 4.06 7.03
CA LEU A 6 -5.69 4.25 6.49
C LEU A 6 -5.59 5.51 5.64
N VAL A 7 -6.55 5.78 4.76
CA VAL A 7 -6.62 7.05 4.00
C VAL A 7 -6.57 8.24 4.97
N LYS A 8 -7.41 8.23 6.01
CA LYS A 8 -7.44 9.30 7.01
C LYS A 8 -6.10 9.47 7.74
N SER A 9 -5.46 8.37 8.12
CA SER A 9 -4.15 8.40 8.78
C SER A 9 -3.08 9.00 7.89
N ILE A 10 -2.98 8.56 6.63
CA ILE A 10 -1.99 9.08 5.67
C ILE A 10 -2.20 10.58 5.44
N THR A 11 -3.44 11.02 5.19
CA THR A 11 -3.74 12.46 5.02
C THR A 11 -3.35 13.26 6.26
N GLY A 12 -3.63 12.76 7.46
CA GLY A 12 -3.29 13.45 8.71
C GLY A 12 -1.78 13.52 9.00
N ILE A 13 -1.02 12.50 8.61
CA ILE A 13 0.43 12.41 8.87
C ILE A 13 1.22 13.25 7.86
N PHE A 14 0.95 13.06 6.57
CA PHE A 14 1.79 13.62 5.50
C PHE A 14 1.24 14.92 4.91
N SER A 15 0.00 15.32 5.26
CA SER A 15 -0.69 16.46 4.65
C SER A 15 -0.78 16.39 3.11
N GLU A 16 -0.74 15.17 2.55
CA GLU A 16 -0.93 14.90 1.13
C GLU A 16 -2.36 14.44 0.90
N GLU A 17 -3.01 15.01 -0.12
CA GLU A 17 -4.39 14.68 -0.47
C GLU A 17 -4.43 13.42 -1.36
N PRO A 18 -5.36 12.48 -1.10
CA PRO A 18 -5.54 11.31 -1.95
C PRO A 18 -6.14 11.70 -3.30
N ASP A 19 -5.74 11.00 -4.36
CA ASP A 19 -6.39 11.10 -5.67
C ASP A 19 -6.79 9.74 -6.26
N LYS A 20 -7.60 9.76 -7.32
CA LYS A 20 -8.15 8.58 -8.01
C LYS A 20 -7.78 8.64 -9.49
N PRO A 21 -6.57 8.23 -9.87
CA PRO A 21 -6.05 8.47 -11.22
C PRO A 21 -6.65 7.56 -12.30
N PHE A 22 -7.38 6.51 -11.92
CA PHE A 22 -7.84 5.47 -12.85
C PHE A 22 -9.27 5.76 -13.34
N LYS A 23 -9.40 6.07 -14.64
CA LYS A 23 -10.66 6.51 -15.28
C LYS A 23 -11.88 5.60 -15.03
N ASN A 24 -11.68 4.29 -14.86
CA ASN A 24 -12.74 3.30 -14.69
C ASN A 24 -12.75 2.67 -13.29
N ASP A 25 -12.01 3.25 -12.33
CA ASP A 25 -11.93 2.76 -10.96
C ASP A 25 -12.01 3.95 -9.99
N ASN A 26 -13.19 4.07 -9.38
CA ASN A 26 -13.49 5.13 -8.42
C ASN A 26 -13.19 4.71 -6.96
N VAL A 27 -12.57 3.55 -6.75
CA VAL A 27 -12.24 3.00 -5.43
C VAL A 27 -10.75 3.14 -5.16
N SER A 28 -9.90 2.73 -6.10
CA SER A 28 -8.45 2.79 -5.90
C SER A 28 -7.97 4.21 -5.64
N THR A 29 -7.17 4.37 -4.60
CA THR A 29 -6.71 5.66 -4.08
C THR A 29 -5.20 5.68 -4.06
N VAL A 30 -4.62 6.73 -4.63
CA VAL A 30 -3.18 6.96 -4.65
C VAL A 30 -2.84 8.12 -3.73
N PHE A 31 -1.72 7.98 -3.04
CA PHE A 31 -1.01 9.09 -2.43
C PHE A 31 0.33 9.30 -3.13
N ARG A 32 0.63 10.56 -3.40
CA ARG A 32 1.85 11.00 -4.07
C ARG A 32 2.33 12.31 -3.48
N HIS A 33 3.62 12.60 -3.59
CA HIS A 33 4.12 13.89 -3.13
C HIS A 33 3.65 15.02 -4.05
N SER A 34 3.15 16.09 -3.47
CA SER A 34 2.76 17.30 -4.17
C SER A 34 3.91 17.96 -4.94
N ASN A 35 5.16 17.80 -4.49
CA ASN A 35 6.34 18.43 -5.08
C ASN A 35 6.85 17.74 -6.37
N ASN A 36 6.70 16.42 -6.49
CA ASN A 36 7.33 15.63 -7.57
C ASN A 36 6.38 14.60 -8.23
N ASN A 37 5.13 14.51 -7.77
CA ASN A 37 4.09 13.59 -8.24
C ASN A 37 4.43 12.09 -8.11
N LYS A 38 5.51 11.72 -7.43
CA LYS A 38 5.86 10.31 -7.21
C LYS A 38 4.94 9.69 -6.18
N TRP A 39 4.45 8.50 -6.49
CA TRP A 39 3.54 7.75 -5.63
C TRP A 39 4.32 7.08 -4.50
N PHE A 40 3.76 7.12 -3.30
CA PHE A 40 4.30 6.42 -2.12
C PHE A 40 3.29 5.45 -1.50
N ALA A 41 2.00 5.55 -1.82
CA ALA A 41 1.01 4.55 -1.45
C ALA A 41 -0.07 4.42 -2.52
N LEU A 42 -0.51 3.19 -2.78
CA LEU A 42 -1.66 2.88 -3.63
C LEU A 42 -2.56 1.89 -2.89
N LEU A 43 -3.74 2.35 -2.49
CA LEU A 43 -4.75 1.55 -1.84
C LEU A 43 -5.74 1.01 -2.86
N MET A 44 -6.12 -0.26 -2.73
CA MET A 44 -7.06 -0.94 -3.62
C MET A 44 -7.96 -1.91 -2.84
N LYS A 45 -9.11 -2.28 -3.42
CA LYS A 45 -9.95 -3.38 -2.95
C LYS A 45 -9.94 -4.49 -3.99
N ILE A 46 -9.50 -5.69 -3.62
CA ILE A 46 -9.32 -6.80 -4.57
C ILE A 46 -9.82 -8.13 -4.00
N PRO A 47 -10.22 -9.11 -4.83
CA PRO A 47 -10.42 -10.47 -4.36
C PRO A 47 -9.12 -11.06 -3.80
N LYS A 48 -9.17 -11.72 -2.64
CA LYS A 48 -7.96 -12.25 -1.97
C LYS A 48 -7.19 -13.25 -2.83
N ASN A 49 -7.86 -13.95 -3.74
CA ASN A 49 -7.23 -14.84 -4.72
C ASN A 49 -6.20 -14.17 -5.64
N ARG A 50 -6.26 -12.85 -5.81
CA ARG A 50 -5.27 -12.08 -6.55
C ARG A 50 -3.93 -11.98 -5.81
N LEU A 51 -3.91 -12.29 -4.52
CA LEU A 51 -2.71 -12.39 -3.68
C LEU A 51 -2.15 -13.82 -3.61
N GLY A 52 -2.75 -14.79 -4.31
CA GLY A 52 -2.35 -16.20 -4.26
C GLY A 52 -3.08 -17.06 -3.23
N GLU A 53 -4.11 -16.51 -2.58
CA GLU A 53 -4.91 -17.20 -1.56
C GLU A 53 -6.15 -17.90 -2.14
N TYR A 54 -6.63 -18.98 -1.51
CA TYR A 54 -7.85 -19.68 -1.97
C TYR A 54 -9.14 -19.04 -1.41
N SER A 55 -9.38 -17.76 -1.72
CA SER A 55 -10.58 -17.05 -1.28
C SER A 55 -11.01 -15.93 -2.24
N ASP A 56 -12.31 -15.88 -2.55
CA ASP A 56 -12.90 -14.78 -3.34
C ASP A 56 -13.35 -13.59 -2.48
N LYS A 57 -13.08 -13.62 -1.17
CA LYS A 57 -13.39 -12.50 -0.29
C LYS A 57 -12.66 -11.24 -0.76
N ILE A 58 -13.38 -10.12 -0.85
CA ILE A 58 -12.75 -8.82 -1.11
C ILE A 58 -11.96 -8.39 0.12
N VAL A 59 -10.70 -8.01 -0.09
CA VAL A 59 -9.79 -7.46 0.91
C VAL A 59 -9.30 -6.10 0.48
N ASP A 60 -9.03 -5.25 1.47
CA ASP A 60 -8.36 -3.98 1.27
C ASP A 60 -6.85 -4.23 1.28
N ILE A 61 -6.13 -3.60 0.38
CA ILE A 61 -4.66 -3.69 0.30
C ILE A 61 -4.04 -2.30 0.16
N VAL A 62 -2.77 -2.19 0.54
CA VAL A 62 -1.93 -1.05 0.18
C VAL A 62 -0.63 -1.53 -0.46
N ASN A 63 -0.30 -0.98 -1.61
CA ASN A 63 1.01 -1.06 -2.21
C ASN A 63 1.86 0.10 -1.74
N ILE A 64 3.08 -0.19 -1.32
CA ILE A 64 4.06 0.82 -0.90
C ILE A 64 5.40 0.58 -1.59
N LYS A 65 6.19 1.65 -1.76
CA LYS A 65 7.58 1.56 -2.17
C LYS A 65 8.36 0.84 -1.06
N CYS A 66 9.23 -0.07 -1.45
CA CYS A 66 10.04 -0.83 -0.50
C CYS A 66 11.46 -0.98 -1.06
N ASP A 67 12.45 -0.91 -0.17
CA ASP A 67 13.84 -1.19 -0.53
C ASP A 67 13.99 -2.70 -0.82
N PRO A 68 14.66 -3.09 -1.91
CA PRO A 68 14.91 -4.50 -2.24
C PRO A 68 15.51 -5.32 -1.09
N ILE A 69 16.31 -4.71 -0.22
CA ILE A 69 16.95 -5.36 0.93
C ILE A 69 15.91 -5.81 1.97
N MET A 70 14.81 -5.06 2.13
CA MET A 70 13.75 -5.36 3.10
C MET A 70 12.71 -6.37 2.57
N LEU A 71 12.57 -6.48 1.24
CA LEU A 71 11.54 -7.31 0.61
C LEU A 71 11.60 -8.76 1.06
N GLY A 72 12.79 -9.34 1.13
CA GLY A 72 12.98 -10.75 1.49
C GLY A 72 12.37 -11.08 2.85
N SER A 73 12.75 -10.33 3.90
CA SER A 73 12.24 -10.55 5.26
C SER A 73 10.76 -10.24 5.38
N LEU A 74 10.27 -9.18 4.73
CA LEU A 74 8.84 -8.82 4.81
C LEU A 74 7.96 -9.88 4.15
N LEU A 75 8.38 -10.46 3.03
CA LEU A 75 7.62 -11.50 2.32
C LEU A 75 7.57 -12.84 3.07
N GLU A 76 8.41 -13.04 4.08
CA GLU A 76 8.32 -14.20 4.99
C GLU A 76 7.27 -14.01 6.09
N GLU A 77 6.78 -12.77 6.29
CA GLU A 77 5.79 -12.44 7.30
C GLU A 77 4.35 -12.54 6.76
N ASN A 78 3.42 -12.93 7.64
CA ASN A 78 2.00 -12.97 7.30
C ASN A 78 1.48 -11.56 6.96
N GLY A 79 0.64 -11.49 5.93
CA GLY A 79 0.01 -10.23 5.52
C GLY A 79 0.79 -9.43 4.47
N PHE A 80 2.01 -9.85 4.14
CA PHE A 80 2.81 -9.28 3.07
C PHE A 80 2.82 -10.17 1.83
N TYR A 81 2.74 -9.55 0.66
CA TYR A 81 2.63 -10.24 -0.62
C TYR A 81 3.47 -9.54 -1.69
N PRO A 82 3.90 -10.26 -2.74
CA PRO A 82 4.52 -9.63 -3.91
C PRO A 82 3.61 -8.54 -4.48
N ALA A 83 4.20 -7.44 -4.96
CA ALA A 83 3.44 -6.31 -5.47
C ALA A 83 2.36 -6.67 -6.49
N TYR A 84 1.13 -6.26 -6.20
CA TYR A 84 -0.01 -6.30 -7.11
C TYR A 84 0.01 -5.07 -8.03
N HIS A 85 -0.02 -5.26 -9.35
CA HIS A 85 0.11 -4.23 -10.42
C HIS A 85 1.39 -3.36 -10.42
N MET A 86 2.22 -3.39 -9.38
CA MET A 86 3.45 -2.61 -9.29
C MET A 86 4.71 -3.46 -9.53
N ASN A 87 5.87 -2.81 -9.68
CA ASN A 87 7.15 -3.49 -9.86
C ASN A 87 7.54 -4.23 -8.56
N LYS A 88 7.60 -5.57 -8.62
CA LYS A 88 7.88 -6.47 -7.49
C LYS A 88 9.29 -6.33 -6.89
N GLU A 89 10.23 -5.69 -7.58
CA GLU A 89 11.58 -5.42 -7.06
C GLU A 89 11.63 -4.20 -6.14
N HIS A 90 10.61 -3.33 -6.20
CA HIS A 90 10.64 -2.04 -5.51
C HIS A 90 9.35 -1.68 -4.79
N TRP A 91 8.37 -2.57 -4.83
CA TRP A 91 7.08 -2.41 -4.21
C TRP A 91 6.68 -3.70 -3.52
N ILE A 92 5.87 -3.57 -2.47
CA ILE A 92 5.27 -4.68 -1.75
C ILE A 92 3.80 -4.40 -1.50
N THR A 93 3.00 -5.45 -1.43
CA THR A 93 1.58 -5.36 -1.06
C THR A 93 1.41 -5.77 0.40
N ILE A 94 0.70 -4.95 1.16
CA ILE A 94 0.25 -5.27 2.52
C ILE A 94 -1.26 -5.48 2.50
N CYS A 95 -1.71 -6.61 3.04
CA CYS A 95 -3.14 -6.91 3.21
C CYS A 95 -3.66 -6.31 4.52
N LEU A 96 -4.74 -5.52 4.43
CA LEU A 96 -5.35 -4.83 5.57
C LEU A 96 -6.44 -5.70 6.21
N ASP A 97 -6.11 -6.95 6.52
CA ASP A 97 -7.02 -7.93 7.14
C ASP A 97 -6.72 -8.19 8.63
N GLY A 98 -5.84 -7.39 9.22
CA GLY A 98 -5.42 -7.50 10.62
C GLY A 98 -4.25 -8.46 10.86
N SER A 99 -3.64 -9.00 9.80
CA SER A 99 -2.42 -9.82 9.90
C SER A 99 -1.15 -9.01 10.19
N VAL A 100 -1.15 -7.71 9.90
CA VAL A 100 -0.05 -6.77 10.17
C VAL A 100 -0.53 -5.68 11.11
N ASP A 101 0.27 -5.37 12.13
CA ASP A 101 -0.02 -4.31 13.09
C ASP A 101 -0.11 -2.93 12.43
N ASP A 102 -1.07 -2.14 12.88
CA ASP A 102 -1.37 -0.81 12.33
C ASP A 102 -0.17 0.13 12.40
N GLU A 103 0.60 0.07 13.49
CA GLU A 103 1.83 0.85 13.66
C GLU A 103 2.89 0.47 12.62
N LYS A 104 3.06 -0.84 12.36
CA LYS A 104 4.02 -1.33 11.35
C LYS A 104 3.62 -0.89 9.95
N ILE A 105 2.33 -0.91 9.62
CA ILE A 105 1.82 -0.42 8.33
C ILE A 105 2.18 1.06 8.16
N LEU A 106 1.93 1.90 9.17
CA LEU A 106 2.23 3.33 9.11
C LEU A 106 3.73 3.61 9.03
N SER A 107 4.56 2.89 9.80
CA SER A 107 6.03 3.02 9.70
C SER A 107 6.57 2.63 8.32
N LEU A 108 6.01 1.60 7.69
CA LEU A 108 6.43 1.21 6.34
C LEU A 108 5.98 2.23 5.28
N ILE A 109 4.83 2.89 5.46
CA ILE A 109 4.40 4.00 4.59
C ILE A 109 5.31 5.21 4.76
N ASP A 110 5.75 5.52 5.97
CA ASP A 110 6.73 6.58 6.25
C ASP A 110 8.05 6.33 5.52
N ILE A 111 8.57 5.10 5.58
CA ILE A 111 9.74 4.69 4.80
C ILE A 111 9.48 4.82 3.29
N SER A 112 8.31 4.40 2.82
CA SER A 112 7.91 4.54 1.41
C SER A 112 7.90 6.00 0.96
N TYR A 113 7.39 6.90 1.79
CA TYR A 113 7.40 8.36 1.57
C TYR A 113 8.83 8.87 1.41
N ASP A 114 9.73 8.53 2.34
CA ASP A 114 11.13 8.93 2.29
C ASP A 114 11.88 8.40 1.06
N LEU A 115 11.56 7.19 0.61
CA LEU A 115 12.14 6.61 -0.61
C LEU A 115 11.72 7.34 -1.89
N THR A 116 10.63 8.11 -1.86
CA THR A 116 10.05 8.74 -3.05
C THR A 116 10.01 10.27 -3.02
N VAL A 117 10.34 10.91 -1.90
CA VAL A 117 10.25 12.38 -1.73
C VAL A 117 11.24 13.17 -2.60
N LYS A 118 12.33 12.53 -3.04
CA LYS A 118 13.40 13.14 -3.85
C LYS A 118 13.04 13.26 -5.32
#